data_AF-A0A6V8CJR0-F1
#
_entry.id   AF-A0A6V8CJR0-F1
#
_cell.length_a   1.000
_cell.length_b   1.000
_cell.length_c   1.000
_cell.angle_alpha   90.00
_cell.angle_beta   90.00
_cell.angle_gamma   90.00
#
_symmetry.space_group_name_H-M   'P 1'
#
loop_
_entity.id
_entity.type
_entity.pdbx_description
1 polymer ?
#
loop_
_entity_poly.entity_id
_entity_poly.type
_entity_poly.pdbx_seq_one_letter_code
_entity_poly.pdbx_strand_id
1 'polypeptide(L)'
;WLSKQSSRPPSVVVDEHAEPFVRKGRNVFHGFVLSVDENLKQGDICLIYNQDGEYIAVGKAECEANEMTLFKKGIAVSVRDGLKNVEGHDSKT
;
A
#
# COMPACT_ATOMS: atom_id res chain seq x y z
N TRP A 1 27.45 -9.64 7.26
CA TRP A 1 26.18 -10.32 6.97
C TRP A 1 24.95 -9.47 7.35
N LEU A 2 25.07 -8.13 7.47
CA LEU A 2 23.91 -7.25 7.67
C LEU A 2 23.45 -6.72 6.32
N SER A 3 22.26 -7.16 5.88
CA SER A 3 21.56 -6.58 4.74
C SER A 3 21.31 -5.10 4.99
N LYS A 4 21.55 -4.29 3.95
CA LYS A 4 21.30 -2.85 3.89
C LYS A 4 19.80 -2.60 4.12
N GLN A 5 19.39 -2.36 5.36
CA GLN A 5 18.03 -1.95 5.63
C GLN A 5 17.91 -0.49 5.15
N SER A 6 17.06 -0.27 4.15
CA SER A 6 16.66 1.10 3.79
C SER A 6 16.08 1.76 5.04
N SER A 7 16.42 3.01 5.32
CA SER A 7 15.93 3.71 6.51
C SER A 7 14.43 3.97 6.49
N ARG A 8 13.77 3.70 5.36
CA ARG A 8 12.37 3.99 5.12
C ARG A 8 11.58 2.68 4.89
N PRO A 9 10.35 2.58 5.41
CA PRO A 9 9.49 1.44 5.11
C PRO A 9 9.27 1.30 3.60
N PRO A 10 9.19 0.07 3.06
CA PRO A 10 8.93 -0.14 1.64
C PRO A 10 7.58 0.44 1.23
N SER A 11 7.49 0.82 -0.03
CA SER A 11 6.33 1.44 -0.65
C SER A 11 5.68 0.52 -1.66
N VAL A 12 4.36 0.66 -1.80
CA VAL A 12 3.53 -0.04 -2.78
C VAL A 12 2.66 0.99 -3.47
N VAL A 13 2.68 1.03 -4.80
CA VAL A 13 1.80 1.89 -5.59
C VAL A 13 0.64 1.07 -6.11
N VAL A 14 -0.58 1.57 -5.92
CA VAL A 14 -1.80 0.94 -6.41
C VAL A 14 -2.45 1.74 -7.53
N ASP A 15 -3.19 1.02 -8.35
CA ASP A 15 -4.05 1.56 -9.40
C ASP A 15 -5.20 2.41 -8.84
N GLU A 16 -5.63 3.41 -9.62
CA GLU A 16 -6.72 4.35 -9.28
C GLU A 16 -8.03 3.64 -8.88
N HIS A 17 -8.32 2.46 -9.45
CA HIS A 17 -9.53 1.71 -9.11
C HIS A 17 -9.49 1.11 -7.70
N ALA A 18 -8.31 0.90 -7.11
CA ALA A 18 -8.16 0.40 -5.75
C ALA A 18 -8.21 1.52 -4.70
N GLU A 19 -7.78 2.74 -5.06
CA GLU A 19 -7.68 3.88 -4.14
C GLU A 19 -8.91 4.09 -3.22
N PRO A 20 -10.16 4.21 -3.73
CA PRO A 20 -11.30 4.52 -2.87
C PRO A 20 -11.60 3.42 -1.84
N PHE A 21 -11.16 2.19 -2.08
CA PHE A 21 -11.30 1.06 -1.17
C PHE A 21 -10.16 1.04 -0.15
N VAL A 22 -8.94 1.29 -0.61
CA VAL A 22 -7.74 1.33 0.24
C VAL A 22 -7.84 2.46 1.27
N ARG A 23 -8.29 3.66 0.88
CA ARG A 23 -8.58 4.77 1.80
C ARG A 23 -9.62 4.45 2.87
N LYS A 24 -10.50 3.48 2.61
CA LYS A 24 -11.50 2.97 3.57
C LYS A 24 -10.98 1.82 4.44
N GLY A 25 -9.68 1.51 4.36
CA GLY A 25 -9.04 0.44 5.11
C GLY A 25 -9.27 -0.96 4.51
N ARG A 26 -9.68 -1.07 3.24
CA ARG A 26 -9.80 -2.38 2.57
C ARG A 26 -8.46 -2.85 2.04
N ASN A 27 -8.25 -4.16 2.06
CA ASN A 27 -7.00 -4.79 1.62
C ASN A 27 -6.70 -4.52 0.14
N VAL A 28 -5.40 -4.46 -0.18
CA VAL A 28 -4.90 -4.36 -1.55
C VAL A 28 -4.84 -5.77 -2.14
N PHE A 29 -5.41 -5.96 -3.33
CA PHE A 29 -5.27 -7.19 -4.09
C PHE A 29 -4.16 -7.06 -5.12
N HIS A 30 -3.48 -8.17 -5.40
CA HIS A 30 -2.37 -8.22 -6.37
C HIS A 30 -2.70 -7.61 -7.73
N GLY A 31 -3.92 -7.81 -8.23
CA GLY A 31 -4.35 -7.28 -9.52
C GLY A 31 -4.32 -5.75 -9.64
N PHE A 32 -4.23 -5.03 -8.52
CA PHE A 32 -4.19 -3.56 -8.49
C PHE A 32 -2.82 -2.99 -8.10
N VAL A 33 -1.79 -3.82 -7.89
CA VAL A 33 -0.44 -3.34 -7.58
C VAL A 33 0.25 -2.95 -8.89
N LEU A 34 0.75 -1.71 -8.95
CA LEU A 34 1.47 -1.18 -10.11
C LEU A 34 2.99 -1.26 -9.92
N SER A 35 3.47 -0.97 -8.72
CA SER A 35 4.89 -1.08 -8.37
C SER A 35 5.10 -1.30 -6.87
N VAL A 36 6.29 -1.81 -6.53
CA VAL A 36 6.71 -2.11 -5.16
C VAL A 36 8.23 -1.92 -5.04
N ASP A 37 8.70 -1.52 -3.87
CA ASP A 37 10.13 -1.53 -3.56
C ASP A 37 10.70 -2.97 -3.57
N GLU A 38 11.80 -3.18 -4.30
CA GLU A 38 12.40 -4.50 -4.53
C GLU A 38 12.83 -5.25 -3.26
N ASN A 39 13.08 -4.51 -2.18
CA ASN A 39 13.52 -5.07 -0.91
C ASN A 39 12.37 -5.46 0.03
N LEU A 40 11.10 -5.26 -0.36
CA LEU A 40 9.94 -5.61 0.44
C LEU A 40 9.90 -7.12 0.72
N LYS A 41 9.78 -7.45 2.00
CA LYS A 41 9.62 -8.82 2.50
C LYS A 41 8.21 -9.08 3.03
N GLN A 42 7.82 -10.35 2.97
CA GLN A 42 6.56 -10.77 3.58
C GLN A 42 6.54 -10.41 5.07
N GLY A 43 5.46 -9.79 5.53
CA GLY A 43 5.31 -9.32 6.90
C GLY A 43 5.83 -7.90 7.16
N ASP A 44 6.53 -7.27 6.21
CA ASP A 44 6.98 -5.89 6.36
C ASP A 44 5.79 -4.92 6.46
N ILE A 45 6.00 -3.85 7.23
CA ILE A 45 5.10 -2.70 7.20
C ILE A 45 5.40 -1.89 5.96
N CYS A 46 4.39 -1.67 5.13
CA CYS A 46 4.53 -0.93 3.88
C CYS A 46 3.59 0.28 3.84
N LEU A 47 4.05 1.32 3.15
CA LEU A 47 3.29 2.53 2.85
C LEU A 47 2.64 2.37 1.47
N ILE A 48 1.36 2.68 1.37
CA ILE A 48 0.59 2.55 0.14
C ILE A 48 0.36 3.94 -0.46
N TYR A 49 0.68 4.07 -1.74
CA TYR A 49 0.52 5.30 -2.52
C TYR A 49 -0.42 5.08 -3.70
N ASN A 50 -1.08 6.13 -4.16
CA ASN A 50 -1.75 6.14 -5.46
C ASN A 50 -0.79 6.53 -6.59
N GLN A 51 -1.29 6.58 -7.82
CA GLN A 51 -0.52 6.92 -9.02
C GLN A 51 -0.01 8.37 -9.04
N ASP A 52 -0.68 9.27 -8.32
CA ASP A 52 -0.26 10.67 -8.17
C ASP A 52 0.87 10.86 -7.14
N GLY A 53 1.29 9.78 -6.48
CA GLY A 53 2.32 9.81 -5.44
C GLY A 53 1.80 10.27 -4.08
N GLU A 54 0.48 10.31 -3.87
CA GLU A 54 -0.13 10.60 -2.58
C GLU A 54 -0.12 9.36 -1.69
N TYR A 55 0.24 9.53 -0.43
CA TYR A 55 0.13 8.47 0.58
C TYR A 55 -1.34 8.29 0.98
N ILE A 56 -1.84 7.05 0.92
CA ILE A 56 -3.27 6.76 1.10
C ILE A 56 -3.56 5.75 2.21
N ALA A 57 -2.61 4.89 2.60
CA ALA A 57 -2.82 3.88 3.63
C ALA A 57 -1.51 3.23 4.10
N VAL A 58 -1.56 2.56 5.26
CA VAL A 58 -0.49 1.69 5.75
C VAL A 58 -0.99 0.25 5.87
N GLY A 59 -0.14 -0.71 5.56
CA GLY A 59 -0.47 -2.13 5.67
C GLY A 59 0.72 -3.02 5.97
N LYS A 60 0.44 -4.31 6.04
CA LYS A 60 1.43 -5.38 6.19
C LYS A 60 1.46 -6.18 4.89
N ALA A 61 2.65 -6.39 4.32
CA ALA A 61 2.83 -7.22 3.14
C ALA A 61 2.44 -8.67 3.43
N GLU A 62 1.69 -9.28 2.53
CA GLU A 62 1.33 -10.71 2.61
C GLU A 62 2.18 -11.58 1.69
N CYS A 63 3.13 -10.98 0.96
CA CYS A 63 4.00 -11.63 -0.01
C CYS A 63 5.30 -10.84 -0.21
N GLU A 64 6.24 -11.42 -0.96
CA GLU A 64 7.51 -10.78 -1.35
C GLU A 64 7.34 -9.83 -2.55
N ALA A 65 8.29 -8.90 -2.75
CA ALA A 65 8.24 -7.92 -3.86
C ALA A 65 8.02 -8.57 -5.25
N ASN A 66 8.69 -9.70 -5.53
CA ASN A 66 8.53 -10.42 -6.80
C ASN A 66 7.10 -10.98 -6.96
N GLU A 67 6.50 -11.45 -5.87
CA GLU A 67 5.15 -12.03 -5.90
C GLU A 67 4.08 -10.95 -6.06
N MET A 68 4.30 -9.77 -5.46
CA MET A 68 3.40 -8.61 -5.58
C MET A 68 3.07 -8.29 -7.04
N THR A 69 4.06 -8.33 -7.93
CA THR A 69 3.91 -7.97 -9.34
C THR A 69 3.48 -9.14 -10.24
N LEU A 70 3.87 -10.37 -9.89
CA LEU A 70 3.59 -11.58 -10.66
C LEU A 70 2.16 -12.08 -10.49
N PHE A 71 1.64 -12.08 -9.26
CA PHE A 71 0.30 -12.60 -9.01
C PHE A 71 -0.78 -11.63 -9.48
N LYS A 72 -1.97 -12.16 -9.77
CA LYS A 72 -3.15 -11.38 -10.21
C LYS A 72 -4.36 -11.53 -9.30
N LYS A 73 -4.31 -12.47 -8.37
CA LYS A 73 -5.39 -12.80 -7.42
C LYS A 73 -4.79 -12.93 -6.02
N GLY A 74 -5.64 -12.79 -5.00
CA GLY A 74 -5.23 -12.82 -3.60
C GLY A 74 -4.85 -11.44 -3.06
N ILE A 75 -4.68 -11.39 -1.74
CA ILE A 75 -4.34 -10.17 -1.01
C ILE A 75 -2.83 -9.96 -1.11
N ALA A 76 -2.41 -8.81 -1.62
CA ALA A 76 -1.00 -8.39 -1.64
C ALA A 76 -0.60 -7.69 -0.34
N VAL A 77 -1.49 -6.84 0.18
CA VAL A 77 -1.29 -6.09 1.43
C VAL A 77 -2.54 -6.15 2.29
N SER A 78 -2.37 -6.62 3.54
CA SER A 78 -3.40 -6.47 4.57
C SER A 78 -3.34 -5.05 5.12
N VAL A 79 -4.32 -4.22 4.77
CA VAL A 79 -4.37 -2.81 5.16
C VAL A 79 -4.72 -2.72 6.64
N ARG A 80 -4.00 -1.87 7.37
CA ARG A 80 -4.23 -1.60 8.80
C ARG A 80 -5.08 -0.35 9.00
N ASP A 81 -4.73 0.72 8.31
CA ASP A 81 -5.45 1.98 8.36
C ASP A 81 -5.34 2.72 7.03
N GLY A 82 -6.40 3.44 6.67
CA GLY A 82 -6.52 4.20 5.43
C GLY A 82 -6.76 5.67 5.72
N LEU A 83 -6.12 6.55 4.95
CA LEU A 83 -6.34 7.98 5.00
C LEU A 83 -7.62 8.33 4.24
N LYS A 84 -8.67 8.60 5.01
CA LYS A 84 -9.85 9.27 4.48
C LYS A 84 -9.43 10.64 3.96
N ASN A 85 -9.94 11.00 2.79
CA ASN A 85 -9.80 12.37 2.31
C ASN A 85 -10.32 13.30 3.39
N VAL A 86 -9.48 14.24 3.81
CA VAL A 86 -9.92 15.39 4.58
C VAL A 86 -10.78 16.22 3.64
N GLU A 87 -12.05 15.87 3.51
CA GLU A 87 -13.05 16.85 3.10
C GLU A 87 -12.90 18.01 4.08
N GLY A 88 -12.61 19.19 3.53
CA GLY A 88 -12.20 20.36 4.28
C GLY A 88 -13.11 20.55 5.48
N HIS A 89 -12.47 20.79 6.63
CA HIS A 89 -13.06 21.27 7.88
C HIS A 89 -14.52 21.75 7.67
N ASP A 90 -15.48 20.85 7.89
CA ASP A 90 -16.87 21.23 8.02
C ASP A 90 -16.92 22.17 9.23
N SER A 91 -16.86 23.46 8.92
CA SER A 91 -17.25 24.55 9.78
C SER A 91 -18.76 24.43 9.99
N LYS A 92 -19.17 23.41 10.74
CA LYS A 92 -20.51 23.33 11.33
C LYS A 92 -20.39 23.78 12.78
N THR A 93 -20.73 25.05 12.94
CA THR A 93 -21.56 25.66 13.99
C THR A 93 -21.46 25.08 15.40
#